data_AF-A0A173WMZ0-F1
#
_entry.id   AF-A0A173WMZ0-F1
#
_cell.length_a   1.000
_cell.length_b   1.000
_cell.length_c   1.000
_cell.angle_alpha   90.00
_cell.angle_beta   90.00
_cell.angle_gamma   90.00
#
_symmetry.space_group_name_H-M   'P 1'
#
loop_
_entity.id
_entity.type
_entity.pdbx_description
1 polymer ?
#
loop_
_entity_poly.entity_id
_entity_poly.type
_entity_poly.pdbx_seq_one_letter_code
_entity_poly.pdbx_strand_id
1 'polypeptide(L)' 'MAYRNYEGYPDPTAGEAIRGEGHMPEQIYRDYCILRAMAYRMGLEITEIRDRKTKKKWKRGG' A
#
# COMPACT_ATOMS: atom_id res chain seq x y z
N MET A 1 0.81 18.88 6.04
CA MET A 1 1.16 18.80 7.46
C MET A 1 2.60 18.32 7.57
N ALA A 2 3.47 19.04 8.26
CA ALA A 2 4.86 18.61 8.50
C ALA A 2 4.86 17.64 9.68
N TYR A 3 5.17 16.37 9.43
CA TYR A 3 5.31 15.37 10.49
C TYR A 3 6.56 15.69 11.31
N ARG A 4 6.46 15.70 12.63
CA ARG A 4 7.57 15.96 13.54
C ARG A 4 7.79 14.75 14.44
N ASN A 5 9.05 14.41 14.71
CA ASN A 5 9.39 13.39 15.69
C ASN A 5 9.11 13.90 17.13
N TYR A 6 9.28 13.02 18.14
CA TYR A 6 9.03 13.33 19.55
C TYR A 6 9.87 14.51 20.08
N GLU A 7 10.97 14.84 19.41
CA GLU A 7 11.87 15.96 19.72
C GLU A 7 11.50 17.27 19.00
N GLY A 8 10.44 17.27 18.18
CA GLY A 8 9.90 18.46 17.53
C GLY A 8 10.59 18.86 16.21
N TYR A 9 11.54 18.07 15.71
CA TYR A 9 12.15 18.29 14.40
C TYR A 9 11.23 17.79 13.28
N PRO A 10 11.15 18.50 12.13
CA PRO A 10 10.48 17.97 10.95
C PRO A 10 11.14 16.64 10.58
N ASP A 11 10.41 15.55 10.75
CA ASP A 11 10.89 14.20 10.49
C ASP A 11 10.21 13.70 9.20
N PRO A 12 10.88 13.85 8.05
CA PRO A 12 10.33 13.38 6.78
C PRO A 12 10.15 11.85 6.79
N THR A 13 10.90 11.11 7.61
CA THR A 13 10.83 9.65 7.74
C THR A 13 9.54 9.21 8.42
N ALA A 14 9.11 9.92 9.46
CA ALA A 14 7.84 9.69 10.13
C ALA A 14 6.64 10.04 9.21
N GLY A 15 6.78 11.11 8.41
CA GLY A 15 5.78 11.48 7.41
C GLY A 15 5.64 10.45 6.28
N GLU A 16 6.75 9.91 5.78
CA GLU A 16 6.78 8.86 4.76
C GLU A 16 6.22 7.52 5.29
N ALA A 17 6.54 7.15 6.53
CA ALA A 17 6.03 5.92 7.16
C ALA A 17 4.49 5.93 7.29
N ILE A 18 3.92 7.09 7.57
CA ILE A 18 2.48 7.25 7.80
C ILE A 18 1.72 7.43 6.49
N ARG A 19 2.34 8.07 5.50
CA ARG A 19 1.83 8.06 4.11
C ARG A 19 1.91 6.65 3.50
N GLY A 20 2.95 5.88 3.83
CA GLY A 20 3.13 4.50 3.38
C GLY A 20 2.25 3.47 4.10
N GLU A 21 1.61 3.81 5.21
CA GLU A 21 0.86 2.85 6.03
C GLU A 21 -0.40 2.31 5.35
N GLY A 22 -1.05 3.15 4.52
CA GLY A 22 -2.17 2.76 3.67
C GLY A 22 -1.75 2.18 2.32
N HIS A 23 -0.54 2.50 1.85
CA HIS A 23 -0.05 2.02 0.57
C HIS A 23 0.51 0.60 0.65
N MET A 24 0.34 -0.13 -0.45
CA MET A 24 0.91 -1.46 -0.60
C MET A 24 2.44 -1.32 -0.76
N PRO A 25 3.25 -2.14 -0.04
CA PRO A 25 4.70 -2.17 -0.26
C PRO A 25 5.03 -2.40 -1.74
N GLU A 26 6.07 -1.72 -2.24
CA GLU A 26 6.35 -1.64 -3.68
C GLU A 26 6.46 -3.02 -4.36
N GLN A 27 7.12 -3.98 -3.71
CA GLN A 27 7.24 -5.34 -4.23
C GLN A 27 5.88 -6.01 -4.39
N ILE A 28 4.99 -5.88 -3.40
CA ILE A 28 3.64 -6.45 -3.44
C ILE A 28 2.80 -5.73 -4.50
N TYR A 29 2.99 -4.42 -4.68
CA TYR A 29 2.30 -3.65 -5.71
C TYR A 29 2.68 -4.09 -7.14
N ARG A 30 3.96 -4.39 -7.38
CA ARG A 30 4.42 -4.92 -8.68
C ARG A 30 3.77 -6.27 -8.99
N ASP A 31 3.75 -7.19 -8.03
CA ASP A 31 3.10 -8.49 -8.17
C ASP A 31 1.59 -8.35 -8.38
N TYR A 32 0.94 -7.42 -7.65
CA TYR A 32 -0.47 -7.07 -7.84
C TYR A 32 -0.77 -6.60 -9.27
N CYS A 33 0.09 -5.77 -9.87
CA CYS A 33 -0.12 -5.26 -11.22
C CYS A 33 -0.19 -6.39 -12.26
N ILE A 34 0.66 -7.40 -12.12
CA ILE A 34 0.65 -8.59 -13.00
C ILE A 34 -0.65 -9.38 -12.82
N LEU A 35 -1.03 -9.67 -11.56
CA LEU A 35 -2.28 -10.36 -11.26
C LEU A 35 -3.50 -9.60 -11.79
N ARG A 36 -3.50 -8.28 -11.65
CA ARG A 36 -4.56 -7.40 -12.16
C ARG A 36 -4.65 -7.45 -13.68
N ALA A 37 -3.52 -7.46 -14.40
CA ALA A 37 -3.51 -7.57 -15.85
C ALA A 37 -4.10 -8.92 -16.31
N MET A 38 -3.76 -10.01 -15.62
CA MET A 38 -4.35 -11.33 -15.89
C MET A 38 -5.85 -11.36 -15.61
N ALA A 39 -6.28 -10.84 -14.45
CA ALA A 39 -7.69 -10.74 -14.10
C ALA A 39 -8.48 -9.95 -15.15
N TYR A 40 -7.96 -8.80 -15.56
CA TYR A 40 -8.59 -7.98 -16.60
C TYR A 40 -8.74 -8.74 -17.94
N ARG A 41 -7.69 -9.46 -18.38
CA ARG A 41 -7.75 -10.30 -19.58
C ARG A 41 -8.82 -11.41 -19.48
N MET A 42 -9.11 -11.88 -18.28
CA MET A 42 -10.13 -12.89 -18.00
C MET A 42 -11.54 -12.30 -17.76
N GLY A 43 -11.70 -10.98 -17.81
CA GLY A 43 -12.97 -10.31 -17.47
C GLY A 43 -13.27 -10.29 -15.97
N LEU A 44 -12.24 -10.40 -15.12
CA LEU A 44 -12.34 -10.43 -13.66
C LEU A 44 -11.76 -9.16 -13.04
N GLU A 45 -12.27 -8.79 -11.87
CA GLU A 45 -11.76 -7.68 -11.08
C GLU A 45 -11.19 -8.19 -9.74
N ILE A 46 -10.02 -7.67 -9.36
CA ILE A 46 -9.45 -7.87 -8.02
C ILE A 46 -9.95 -6.74 -7.12
N THR A 47 -10.81 -7.08 -6.16
CA THR A 47 -11.45 -6.11 -5.25
C THR A 47 -10.66 -5.88 -3.96
N GLU A 48 -9.99 -6.90 -3.44
CA GLU A 48 -9.19 -6.85 -2.21
C GLU A 48 -7.98 -7.79 -2.33
N ILE A 49 -6.82 -7.34 -1.83
CA ILE A 49 -5.66 -8.18 -1.58
C ILE A 49 -5.36 -8.18 -0.08
N ARG A 50 -5.10 -9.36 0.46
CA ARG A 50 -4.73 -9.56 1.86
C ARG A 50 -3.34 -10.18 1.94
N ASP A 51 -2.41 -9.51 2.62
CA ASP A 51 -1.15 -10.14 3.01
C ASP A 51 -1.44 -11.22 4.07
N ARG A 52 -1.02 -12.45 3.78
CA ARG A 52 -1.24 -13.59 4.68
C ARG A 52 -0.41 -13.49 5.96
N LYS A 53 0.75 -12.82 5.93
CA LYS A 53 1.67 -12.66 7.08
C LYS A 53 1.19 -11.54 7.99
N THR A 54 1.11 -10.32 7.47
CA THR A 54 0.73 -9.14 8.27
C THR A 54 -0.77 -8.98 8.48
N LYS A 55 -1.60 -9.75 7.76
CA LYS A 55 -3.06 -9.61 7.69
C LYS A 55 -3.56 -8.27 7.15
N LYS A 56 -2.65 -7.38 6.69
CA LYS A 56 -3.01 -6.12 6.04
C LYS A 56 -3.83 -6.39 4.79
N LYS A 57 -4.78 -5.49 4.53
CA LYS A 57 -5.70 -5.56 3.40
C LYS A 57 -5.61 -4.27 2.61
N TRP A 58 -5.58 -4.39 1.29
CA TRP A 58 -5.61 -3.27 0.37
C TRP A 58 -6.79 -3.44 -0.58
N LYS A 59 -7.65 -2.42 -0.62
CA LYS A 59 -8.79 -2.35 -1.54
C LYS A 59 -8.50 -1.33 -2.64
N ARG A 60 -9.16 -1.48 -3.78
CA ARG A 60 -9.04 -0.48 -4.86
C ARG A 60 -9.64 0.86 -4.40
N GLY A 61 -8.80 1.90 -4.29
CA GLY A 61 -9.21 3.29 -4.01
C GLY A 61 -9.14 3.78 -2.56
N GLY A 62 -8.43 3.06 -1.67
CA GLY A 62 -8.20 3.48 -0.28
C GLY A 62 -6.77 3.97 -0.04
#